data_AF-A0AAV6BZA3-F1
#
_entry.id   AF-A0AAV6BZA3-F1
#
_cell.length_a   1.000
_cell.length_b   1.000
_cell.length_c   1.000
_cell.angle_alpha   90.00
_cell.angle_beta   90.00
_cell.angle_gamma   90.00
#
_symmetry.space_group_name_H-M   'P 1'
#
loop_
_entity.id
_entity.type
_entity.pdbx_description
1 polymer ?
#
loop_
_entity_poly.entity_id
_entity_poly.type
_entity_poly.pdbx_seq_one_letter_code
_entity_poly.pdbx_strand_id
1 'polypeptide(L)' 'MLFLLRAFRIFWRALREWSGDAAYERYLCALQGGRGETPAPLSPTDFYLEQLERRYATPSRCC' A
#
# COMPACT_ATOMS: atom_id res chain seq x y z
N MET A 1 -13.58 -5.74 -30.98
CA MET A 1 -12.21 -5.95 -30.47
C MET A 1 -11.72 -4.83 -29.53
N LEU A 2 -12.05 -3.55 -29.77
CA LEU A 2 -11.65 -2.41 -28.90
C LEU A 2 -12.26 -2.39 -27.48
N PHE A 3 -13.46 -2.96 -27.28
CA PHE A 3 -14.11 -3.01 -25.97
C PHE A 3 -13.37 -3.89 -24.96
N LEU A 4 -12.80 -5.01 -25.41
CA LEU A 4 -12.03 -5.92 -24.55
C LEU A 4 -10.77 -5.24 -24.01
N LEU A 5 -10.08 -4.45 -24.84
CA LEU A 5 -8.87 -3.71 -24.44
C LEU A 5 -9.19 -2.64 -23.38
N ARG A 6 -10.34 -1.97 -23.50
CA ARG A 6 -10.80 -0.99 -22.49
C ARG A 6 -11.15 -1.66 -21.15
N ALA A 7 -11.91 -2.75 -21.20
CA ALA A 7 -12.28 -3.51 -20.00
C ALA A 7 -11.04 -4.10 -19.33
N PHE A 8 -10.11 -4.65 -20.11
CA PHE A 8 -8.83 -5.16 -19.61
C PHE A 8 -8.01 -4.06 -18.94
N ARG A 9 -8.01 -2.84 -19.47
CA ARG A 9 -7.26 -1.73 -18.87
C ARG A 9 -7.85 -1.24 -17.54
N ILE A 10 -9.18 -1.26 -17.41
CA ILE A 10 -9.88 -0.94 -16.16
C ILE A 10 -9.65 -2.05 -15.15
N PHE A 11 -9.82 -3.31 -15.57
CA PHE A 11 -9.54 -4.47 -14.76
C PHE A 11 -8.08 -4.53 -14.30
N TRP A 12 -7.13 -4.18 -15.16
CA TRP A 12 -5.70 -4.14 -14.82
C TRP A 12 -5.38 -3.05 -13.80
N ARG A 13 -6.01 -1.87 -13.89
CA ARG A 13 -5.92 -0.84 -12.85
C ARG A 13 -6.52 -1.29 -11.53
N ALA A 14 -7.72 -1.86 -11.58
CA ALA A 14 -8.41 -2.38 -10.40
C ALA A 14 -7.62 -3.53 -9.75
N LEU A 15 -7.08 -4.47 -10.53
CA LEU A 15 -6.25 -5.57 -10.07
C LEU A 15 -4.97 -5.05 -9.41
N ARG A 16 -4.36 -3.99 -9.96
CA ARG A 16 -3.18 -3.35 -9.38
C ARG A 16 -3.49 -2.64 -8.06
N GLU A 17 -4.63 -1.95 -7.98
CA GLU A 17 -5.16 -1.39 -6.73
C GLU A 17 -5.46 -2.48 -5.69
N TRP A 18 -6.04 -3.61 -6.11
CA TRP A 18 -6.44 -4.71 -5.24
C TRP A 18 -5.27 -5.58 -4.78
N SER A 19 -4.21 -5.69 -5.60
CA SER A 19 -2.99 -6.44 -5.26
C SER A 19 -2.18 -5.81 -4.10
N GLY A 20 -2.62 -4.68 -3.56
CA GLY A 20 -1.96 -4.00 -2.45
C GLY A 20 -0.82 -3.07 -2.88
N ASP A 21 -0.59 -2.87 -4.18
CA ASP A 21 0.36 -1.89 -4.73
C ASP A 21 -0.03 -0.45 -4.29
N ALA A 22 -1.33 -0.19 -4.15
CA ALA A 22 -1.86 1.10 -3.70
C ALA A 22 -1.78 1.35 -2.18
N ALA A 23 -1.27 0.39 -1.37
CA ALA A 23 -1.14 0.59 0.07
C ALA A 23 -0.12 1.71 0.38
N TYR A 24 0.97 1.75 -0.38
CA TYR A 24 1.98 2.80 -0.27
C TYR A 24 1.45 4.16 -0.75
N GLU A 25 0.68 4.21 -1.84
CA GLU A 25 0.06 5.46 -2.31
C GLU A 25 -0.94 6.02 -1.29
N ARG A 26 -1.73 5.16 -0.64
CA ARG A 26 -2.61 5.57 0.47
C ARG A 26 -1.82 6.11 1.66
N TYR A 27 -0.68 5.51 1.97
CA TYR A 27 0.24 6.01 3.01
C TYR A 27 0.74 7.42 2.66
N LEU A 28 1.18 7.64 1.42
CA LEU A 28 1.61 8.96 0.94
C LEU A 28 0.49 10.00 0.97
N CYS A 29 -0.74 9.62 0.57
CA CYS A 29 -1.89 10.52 0.59
C CYS A 29 -2.29 10.92 2.02
N ALA A 30 -2.20 9.98 2.98
CA ALA A 30 -2.42 10.24 4.39
C ALA A 30 -1.31 11.13 4.98
N LEU A 31 -0.06 10.92 4.56
CA LEU A 31 1.09 11.74 4.92
C LEU A 31 0.88 13.20 4.43
N GLN A 32 0.53 13.38 3.16
CA GLN A 32 0.27 14.70 2.57
C GLN A 32 -0.96 15.42 3.15
N GLY A 33 -1.95 14.69 3.66
CA GLY A 33 -3.14 15.25 4.30
C GLY A 33 -2.92 15.69 5.76
N GLY A 34 -1.81 15.32 6.38
CA GLY A 34 -1.47 15.70 7.75
C GLY A 34 -0.97 17.15 7.83
N ARG A 35 -1.67 18.01 8.57
CA ARG A 35 -1.31 19.43 8.78
C ARG A 35 -0.06 19.67 9.67
N GLY A 36 0.84 18.70 9.79
CA GLY A 36 1.98 18.73 10.71
C GLY A 36 3.33 18.59 9.99
N GLU A 37 4.42 18.72 10.74
CA GLU A 37 5.78 18.42 10.28
C GLU A 37 5.87 16.93 9.94
N THR A 38 5.56 16.59 8.70
CA THR A 38 5.58 15.20 8.27
C THR A 38 7.02 14.75 8.07
N PRO A 39 7.47 13.71 8.80
CA PRO A 39 8.76 13.10 8.54
C PRO A 39 8.80 12.62 7.10
N ALA A 40 10.01 12.58 6.52
CA ALA A 40 10.20 12.15 5.14
C ALA A 40 9.47 10.81 4.90
N PRO A 41 8.78 10.67 3.76
CA PRO A 41 8.08 9.43 3.44
C PRO A 41 9.06 8.25 3.49
N LEU A 42 8.70 7.19 4.23
CA LEU A 42 9.47 5.95 4.23
C LEU A 42 9.55 5.40 2.81
N SER A 43 10.65 4.73 2.47
CA SER A 43 10.75 3.99 1.21
C SER A 43 9.65 2.92 1.13
N PRO A 44 9.17 2.55 -0.07
CA PRO A 44 8.21 1.46 -0.23
C PRO A 44 8.65 0.17 0.48
N THR A 45 9.95 -0.13 0.42
CA THR A 45 10.55 -1.30 1.08
C THR A 45 10.47 -1.18 2.60
N ASP A 46 10.80 -0.01 3.16
CA ASP A 46 10.77 0.21 4.61
C ASP A 46 9.34 0.18 5.16
N PHE A 47 8.37 0.75 4.45
CA PHE A 47 6.95 0.63 4.80
C PHE A 47 6.49 -0.83 4.83
N TYR A 48 6.92 -1.63 3.84
CA TYR A 48 6.56 -3.04 3.77
C TYR A 48 7.19 -3.84 4.93
N LEU A 49 8.46 -3.57 5.24
CA LEU A 49 9.17 -4.18 6.37
C LEU A 49 8.52 -3.80 7.71
N GLU A 50 8.14 -2.54 7.91
CA GLU A 50 7.47 -2.09 9.14
C GLU A 50 6.11 -2.79 9.33
N GLN A 51 5.35 -2.99 8.25
CA GLN A 51 4.08 -3.72 8.30
C GLN A 51 4.27 -5.22 8.59
N LEU A 52 5.31 -5.81 8.03
CA LEU A 52 5.75 -7.17 8.34
C LEU A 52 6.14 -7.29 9.81
N GLU A 53 7.00 -6.40 10.28
CA GLU A 53 7.45 -6.36 11.66
C GLU A 53 6.25 -6.18 12.58
N ARG A 54 5.35 -5.22 12.38
CA ARG A 54 4.11 -5.11 13.18
C ARG A 54 3.28 -6.40 13.22
N ARG A 55 3.17 -7.10 12.08
CA ARG A 55 2.40 -8.35 11.97
C ARG A 55 3.07 -9.52 12.70
N TYR A 56 4.39 -9.58 12.72
CA TYR A 56 5.17 -10.70 13.29
C TYR A 56 5.89 -10.35 14.61
N ALA A 57 5.89 -9.10 15.02
CA ALA A 57 6.47 -8.57 16.27
C ALA A 57 5.54 -8.76 17.46
N THR A 58 4.31 -9.23 17.24
CA THR A 58 3.54 -9.81 18.33
C THR A 58 4.15 -11.19 18.60
N PRO A 59 4.98 -11.39 19.64
CA PRO A 59 5.31 -12.74 20.04
C PRO A 59 3.97 -13.42 20.33
N SER A 60 3.63 -14.46 19.56
CA SER A 60 2.60 -15.38 19.99
C SER A 60 3.09 -15.90 21.33
N ARG A 61 2.50 -15.40 22.41
CA ARG A 61 2.62 -15.99 23.73
C ARG A 61 1.99 -17.37 23.60
N CYS A 62 2.75 -18.32 23.08
CA CYS A 62 2.50 -19.72 23.33
C CYS A 62 2.63 -19.86 24.84
N CYS A 63 1.49 -20.12 25.47
CA CYS A 63 1.40 -20.62 26.83
C CYS A 63 2.28 -21.85 27.02
#